data_AF-A0A8B9MXQ7-F1
#
_entry.id   AF-A0A8B9MXQ7-F1
#
_cell.length_a   1.000
_cell.length_b   1.000
_cell.length_c   1.000
_cell.angle_alpha   90.00
_cell.angle_beta   90.00
_cell.angle_gamma   90.00
#
_symmetry.space_group_name_H-M   'P 1'
#
loop_
_entity.id
_entity.type
_entity.pdbx_description
1 polymer ?
#
loop_
_entity_poly.entity_id
_entity_poly.type
_entity_poly.pdbx_seq_one_letter_code
_entity_poly.pdbx_strand_id
1 'polypeptide(L)'
;LVETYIHIPFFFFFLLLGILGEDALLPAPQNISILSTNMKHFLTWSPVIIQGETVRYSVEFQGEYEREYANESWIPICECSLITSTVCNITEDISATVAYNLRVRADVGTRRSEWGNLKGFFNRVTTSLTPPLMKVITDGYHLLVELEDMGPAFQFCVVYWKKGQESRVKVSSVFHLDTMEAGPDYCVKAQTYVEVINRSSSFSQTQCVRAQGNSRPSFLFPWSTVAALTLPFLTWKTCKIFQYSCCPVAVLPDTLVSFFTVLYCFLGCWVVTGSWGGQKKQTHA
;
A
#
# COMPACT_ATOMS: atom_id res chain seq x y z
N LEU A 1 -43.16 18.15 92.61
CA LEU A 1 -41.73 17.83 92.45
C LEU A 1 -41.68 16.47 91.76
N VAL A 2 -41.98 16.38 90.46
CA VAL A 2 -41.06 16.61 89.32
C VAL A 2 -39.68 16.04 89.62
N GLU A 3 -39.43 14.83 89.15
CA GLU A 3 -38.10 14.43 88.69
C GLU A 3 -38.26 13.46 87.52
N THR A 4 -37.98 14.01 86.35
CA THR A 4 -37.68 13.38 85.06
C THR A 4 -36.35 12.62 85.11
N TYR A 5 -35.99 11.90 84.03
CA TYR A 5 -34.73 11.14 83.74
C TYR A 5 -34.90 9.61 83.88
N ILE A 6 -34.65 8.71 82.90
CA ILE A 6 -33.98 8.73 81.59
C ILE A 6 -34.64 7.66 80.71
N HIS A 7 -35.27 8.06 79.59
CA HIS A 7 -35.62 7.16 78.48
C HIS A 7 -34.79 7.56 77.25
N ILE A 8 -33.47 7.42 77.35
CA ILE A 8 -32.55 7.68 76.24
C ILE A 8 -31.56 6.51 76.12
N PRO A 9 -31.99 5.33 75.61
CA PRO A 9 -31.02 4.51 74.88
C PRO A 9 -31.52 3.95 73.55
N PHE A 10 -32.78 4.17 73.15
CA PHE A 10 -33.31 3.56 71.92
C PHE A 10 -33.21 4.47 70.68
N PHE A 11 -33.25 5.78 70.86
CA PHE A 11 -33.24 6.75 69.75
C PHE A 11 -31.84 6.94 69.14
N PHE A 12 -30.78 6.69 69.91
CA PHE A 12 -29.39 6.86 69.45
C PHE A 12 -28.90 5.67 68.59
N PHE A 13 -29.50 4.49 68.74
CA PHE A 13 -29.16 3.31 67.95
C PHE A 13 -29.68 3.41 66.50
N PHE A 14 -30.85 4.03 66.29
CA PHE A 14 -31.37 4.30 64.94
C PHE A 14 -30.67 5.46 64.23
N LEU A 15 -30.05 6.39 64.98
CA LEU A 15 -29.26 7.48 64.39
C LEU A 15 -27.90 7.01 63.86
N LEU A 16 -27.33 5.94 64.44
CA LEU A 16 -26.09 5.31 63.96
C LEU A 16 -26.33 4.37 62.76
N LEU A 17 -27.54 3.83 62.59
CA LEU A 17 -27.89 3.04 61.40
C LEU A 17 -28.14 3.91 60.14
N GLY A 18 -28.35 5.22 60.31
CA GLY A 18 -28.62 6.15 59.21
C GLY A 18 -27.40 6.77 58.53
N ILE A 19 -26.18 6.38 58.93
CA ILE A 19 -24.91 6.93 58.40
C ILE A 19 -24.05 5.88 57.68
N LEU A 20 -24.63 4.73 57.31
CA LEU A 20 -24.10 3.98 56.18
C LEU A 20 -24.84 4.50 54.95
N GLY A 21 -24.35 5.60 54.39
CA GLY A 21 -24.69 5.97 53.03
C GLY A 21 -24.39 4.74 52.18
N GLU A 22 -25.43 4.11 51.65
CA GLU A 22 -25.30 3.05 50.68
C GLU A 22 -24.60 3.69 49.47
N ASP A 23 -23.29 3.53 49.41
CA ASP A 23 -22.47 3.90 48.27
C ASP A 23 -23.10 3.18 47.08
N ALA A 24 -23.93 3.89 46.32
CA ALA A 24 -24.65 3.31 45.20
C ALA A 24 -23.62 2.66 44.28
N LEU A 25 -23.64 1.32 44.24
CA LEU A 25 -22.66 0.53 43.52
C LEU A 25 -22.72 0.90 42.04
N LEU A 26 -21.58 1.29 41.47
CA LEU A 26 -21.49 1.56 40.04
C LEU A 26 -21.75 0.26 39.28
N PRO A 27 -22.63 0.27 38.26
CA PRO A 27 -22.93 -0.93 37.50
C PRO A 27 -21.69 -1.37 36.71
N ALA A 28 -21.42 -2.68 36.72
CA ALA A 28 -20.35 -3.26 35.94
C ALA A 28 -20.62 -3.11 34.43
N PRO A 29 -19.61 -2.73 33.61
CA PRO A 29 -19.78 -2.65 32.16
C PRO A 29 -20.31 -3.96 31.56
N GLN A 30 -21.22 -3.85 30.60
CA GLN A 30 -21.90 -4.98 29.96
C GLN A 30 -21.64 -5.01 28.45
N ASN A 31 -22.06 -6.11 27.81
CA ASN A 31 -21.94 -6.33 26.36
C ASN A 31 -20.51 -6.15 25.85
N ILE A 32 -19.56 -6.75 26.59
CA ILE A 32 -18.14 -6.69 26.23
C ILE A 32 -17.91 -7.58 25.02
N SER A 33 -17.31 -7.02 23.98
CA SER A 33 -17.04 -7.72 22.72
C SER A 33 -15.76 -7.21 22.07
N ILE A 34 -15.21 -7.99 21.14
CA ILE A 34 -13.98 -7.63 20.43
C ILE A 34 -14.25 -7.55 18.94
N LEU A 35 -13.83 -6.44 18.35
CA LEU A 35 -13.71 -6.28 16.91
C LEU A 35 -12.26 -6.58 16.51
N SER A 36 -12.06 -7.66 15.75
CA SER A 36 -10.74 -8.14 15.34
C SER A 36 -10.68 -8.30 13.82
N THR A 37 -9.97 -7.39 13.15
CA THR A 37 -9.80 -7.40 11.69
C THR A 37 -8.39 -7.00 11.33
N ASN A 38 -7.78 -7.75 10.42
CA ASN A 38 -6.41 -7.55 9.94
C ASN A 38 -5.42 -7.36 11.10
N MET A 39 -5.45 -8.24 12.11
CA MET A 39 -4.56 -8.20 13.28
C MET A 39 -4.67 -6.92 14.13
N LYS A 40 -5.71 -6.10 13.93
CA LYS A 40 -6.06 -4.97 14.80
C LYS A 40 -7.23 -5.37 15.69
N HIS A 41 -7.10 -5.10 16.98
CA HIS A 41 -7.99 -5.62 18.01
C HIS A 41 -8.54 -4.47 18.86
N PHE A 42 -9.86 -4.35 18.88
CA PHE A 42 -10.57 -3.32 19.65
C PHE A 42 -11.56 -3.95 20.61
N LEU A 43 -11.37 -3.73 21.90
CA LEU A 43 -12.32 -4.11 22.95
C LEU A 43 -13.40 -3.03 23.06
N THR A 44 -14.66 -3.44 23.08
CA THR A 44 -15.83 -2.54 23.15
C THR A 44 -16.80 -2.99 24.23
N TRP A 45 -17.53 -2.05 24.81
CA TRP A 45 -18.56 -2.32 25.83
C TRP A 45 -19.70 -1.29 25.76
N SER A 46 -20.82 -1.59 26.40
CA SER A 46 -21.93 -0.63 26.54
C SER A 46 -21.57 0.46 27.55
N PRO A 47 -21.95 1.73 27.27
CA PRO A 47 -21.69 2.84 28.18
C PRO A 47 -22.47 2.66 29.49
N VAL A 48 -21.78 2.89 30.60
CA VAL A 48 -22.39 3.11 31.92
C VAL A 48 -22.78 4.59 32.01
N ILE A 49 -24.05 4.85 32.32
CA ILE A 49 -24.61 6.21 32.37
C ILE A 49 -24.98 6.53 33.82
N ILE A 50 -24.34 7.53 34.39
CA ILE A 50 -24.64 8.06 35.71
C ILE A 50 -24.96 9.56 35.58
N GLN A 51 -26.08 9.99 36.15
CA GLN A 51 -26.60 11.35 35.97
C GLN A 51 -25.65 12.38 36.58
N GLY A 52 -25.22 13.35 35.76
CA GLY A 52 -24.35 14.46 36.21
C GLY A 52 -22.89 14.09 36.46
N GLU A 53 -22.47 12.87 36.13
CA GLU A 53 -21.11 12.38 36.40
C GLU A 53 -20.39 11.91 35.13
N THR A 54 -19.07 12.09 35.11
CA THR A 54 -18.22 11.58 34.01
C THR A 54 -17.67 10.21 34.38
N VAL A 55 -18.15 9.19 33.67
CA VAL A 55 -17.66 7.81 33.82
C VAL A 55 -16.37 7.62 33.03
N ARG A 56 -15.37 7.02 33.66
CA ARG A 56 -14.11 6.62 33.03
C ARG A 56 -13.97 5.11 33.11
N TYR A 57 -13.14 4.53 32.26
CA TYR A 57 -12.97 3.07 32.18
C TYR A 57 -11.51 2.70 32.27
N SER A 58 -11.26 1.56 32.91
CA SER A 58 -9.93 0.94 33.00
C SER A 58 -10.02 -0.49 32.48
N VAL A 59 -9.11 -0.88 31.59
CA VAL A 59 -9.07 -2.21 30.98
C VAL A 59 -7.86 -3.00 31.47
N GLU A 60 -8.07 -4.28 31.74
CA GLU A 60 -7.01 -5.24 32.08
C GLU A 60 -7.13 -6.49 31.20
N PHE A 61 -6.00 -7.10 30.92
CA PHE A 61 -5.91 -8.40 30.26
C PHE A 61 -5.19 -9.42 31.15
N GLN A 62 -5.38 -10.68 30.80
CA GLN A 62 -4.69 -11.79 31.42
C GLN A 62 -4.44 -12.86 30.35
N GLY A 63 -3.18 -13.07 30.00
CA GLY A 63 -2.74 -14.08 29.04
C GLY A 63 -2.61 -15.47 29.68
N GLU A 64 -2.09 -16.42 28.90
CA GLU A 64 -1.85 -17.79 29.37
C GLU A 64 -0.78 -17.85 30.45
N TYR A 65 0.31 -17.09 30.28
CA TYR A 65 1.37 -17.01 31.28
C TYR A 65 0.85 -16.51 32.63
N GLU A 66 0.03 -15.46 32.63
CA GLU A 66 -0.49 -14.90 33.89
C GLU A 66 -1.42 -15.87 34.62
N ARG A 67 -2.22 -16.64 33.87
CA ARG A 67 -3.10 -17.67 34.43
C ARG A 67 -2.34 -18.84 35.03
N GLU A 68 -1.30 -19.32 34.34
CA GLU A 68 -0.63 -20.57 34.70
C GLU A 68 0.57 -20.38 35.62
N TYR A 69 1.27 -19.25 35.50
CA TYR A 69 2.58 -19.06 36.11
C TYR A 69 2.72 -17.78 36.94
N ALA A 70 1.77 -16.84 36.87
CA ALA A 70 1.83 -15.59 37.63
C ALA A 70 0.62 -15.39 38.55
N ASN A 71 0.21 -16.46 39.27
CA ASN A 71 -0.83 -16.44 40.29
C ASN A 71 -2.14 -15.76 39.86
N GLU A 72 -2.58 -16.03 38.63
CA GLU A 72 -3.80 -15.44 38.06
C GLU A 72 -3.80 -13.90 38.09
N SER A 73 -2.62 -13.29 37.94
CA SER A 73 -2.48 -11.84 37.90
C SER A 73 -3.15 -11.23 36.67
N TRP A 74 -3.47 -9.94 36.76
CA TRP A 74 -4.05 -9.15 35.69
C TRP A 74 -3.14 -7.98 35.38
N ILE A 75 -2.99 -7.67 34.09
CA ILE A 75 -2.09 -6.63 33.60
C ILE A 75 -2.94 -5.46 33.07
N PRO A 76 -2.72 -4.23 33.57
CA PRO A 76 -3.41 -3.05 33.07
C PRO A 76 -2.93 -2.66 31.67
N ILE A 77 -3.88 -2.29 30.81
CA ILE A 77 -3.59 -1.71 29.50
C ILE A 77 -3.43 -0.20 29.70
N CYS A 78 -2.20 0.28 29.59
CA CYS A 78 -1.82 1.66 29.92
C CYS A 78 -2.63 2.70 29.13
N GLU A 79 -2.77 2.49 27.83
CA GLU A 79 -3.50 3.35 26.88
C GLU A 79 -5.00 3.40 27.18
N CYS A 80 -5.50 2.43 27.94
CA CYS A 80 -6.90 2.28 28.32
C CYS A 80 -7.12 2.41 29.83
N SER A 81 -6.26 3.16 30.50
CA SER A 81 -6.41 3.53 31.90
C SER A 81 -7.15 4.86 32.04
N LEU A 82 -8.32 4.83 32.70
CA LEU A 82 -9.20 5.98 32.92
C LEU A 82 -9.58 6.73 31.64
N ILE A 83 -9.97 6.01 30.59
CA ILE A 83 -10.48 6.60 29.34
C ILE A 83 -11.98 6.89 29.43
N THR A 84 -12.48 7.89 28.71
CA THR A 84 -13.93 8.17 28.60
C THR A 84 -14.61 7.40 27.47
N SER A 85 -13.80 6.89 26.53
CA SER A 85 -14.26 6.09 25.40
C SER A 85 -14.74 4.71 25.86
N THR A 86 -15.75 4.18 25.17
CA THR A 86 -16.25 2.80 25.35
C THR A 86 -15.60 1.80 24.37
N VAL A 87 -14.49 2.22 23.76
CA VAL A 87 -13.64 1.39 22.92
C VAL A 87 -12.18 1.60 23.31
N CYS A 88 -11.43 0.51 23.36
CA CYS A 88 -10.01 0.44 23.69
C CYS A 88 -9.27 -0.34 22.60
N ASN A 89 -8.16 0.20 22.10
CA ASN A 89 -7.26 -0.53 21.21
C ASN A 89 -6.32 -1.40 22.07
N ILE A 90 -6.38 -2.71 21.86
CA ILE A 90 -5.60 -3.71 22.63
C ILE A 90 -4.58 -4.44 21.73
N THR A 91 -4.32 -3.91 20.53
CA THR A 91 -3.54 -4.62 19.50
C THR A 91 -2.14 -4.99 19.98
N GLU A 92 -1.46 -4.06 20.66
CA GLU A 92 -0.09 -4.25 21.13
C GLU A 92 -0.03 -5.16 22.37
N ASP A 93 -1.08 -5.16 23.20
CA ASP A 93 -1.18 -6.02 24.40
C ASP A 93 -1.37 -7.50 24.03
N ILE A 94 -2.06 -7.78 22.92
CA ILE A 94 -2.31 -9.14 22.40
C ILE A 94 -1.16 -9.58 21.47
N SER A 95 0.03 -9.66 22.06
CA SER A 95 1.29 -9.90 21.33
C SER A 95 1.58 -11.38 20.99
N ALA A 96 0.90 -12.34 21.62
CA ALA A 96 1.10 -13.77 21.40
C ALA A 96 -0.16 -14.47 20.86
N THR A 97 0.01 -15.63 20.21
CA THR A 97 -1.11 -16.44 19.67
C THR A 97 -1.69 -17.36 20.75
N VAL A 98 -2.03 -16.80 21.90
CA VAL A 98 -2.57 -17.51 23.07
C VAL A 98 -3.97 -17.03 23.41
N ALA A 99 -4.62 -17.71 24.35
CA ALA A 99 -5.93 -17.31 24.87
C ALA A 99 -5.78 -16.17 25.91
N TYR A 100 -6.57 -15.12 25.78
CA TYR A 100 -6.60 -13.96 26.67
C TYR A 100 -7.98 -13.80 27.30
N ASN A 101 -7.98 -13.55 28.60
CA ASN A 101 -9.12 -12.96 29.30
C ASN A 101 -9.00 -11.44 29.25
N LEU A 102 -10.13 -10.75 29.12
CA LEU A 102 -10.19 -9.29 29.20
C LEU A 102 -11.30 -8.85 30.12
N ARG A 103 -11.04 -7.79 30.87
CA ARG A 103 -12.03 -7.17 31.76
C ARG A 103 -11.94 -5.67 31.73
N VAL A 104 -13.07 -5.03 31.98
CA VAL A 104 -13.22 -3.58 32.05
C VAL A 104 -14.03 -3.21 33.28
N ARG A 105 -13.64 -2.13 33.95
CA ARG A 105 -14.42 -1.53 35.04
C ARG A 105 -14.73 -0.08 34.72
N ALA A 106 -15.78 0.42 35.36
CA ALA A 106 -16.15 1.83 35.36
C ALA A 106 -15.66 2.49 36.65
N ASP A 107 -15.17 3.72 36.54
CA ASP A 107 -14.66 4.55 37.62
C ASP A 107 -15.39 5.91 37.58
N VAL A 108 -15.90 6.36 38.72
CA VAL A 108 -16.47 7.70 38.92
C VAL A 108 -15.87 8.31 40.18
N GLY A 109 -14.91 9.22 40.01
CA GLY A 109 -14.12 9.75 41.12
C GLY A 109 -13.35 8.63 41.81
N THR A 110 -13.67 8.37 43.09
CA THR A 110 -13.10 7.26 43.88
C THR A 110 -13.91 5.97 43.83
N ARG A 111 -15.16 6.02 43.35
CA ARG A 111 -16.04 4.87 43.25
C ARG A 111 -15.68 4.04 42.03
N ARG A 112 -15.69 2.71 42.19
CA ARG A 112 -15.38 1.75 41.13
C ARG A 112 -16.50 0.73 41.02
N SER A 113 -16.81 0.30 39.80
CA SER A 113 -17.69 -0.84 39.56
C SER A 113 -16.94 -2.15 39.80
N GLU A 114 -17.71 -3.23 39.94
CA GLU A 114 -17.20 -4.57 39.68
C GLU A 114 -16.68 -4.69 38.24
N TRP A 115 -15.80 -5.68 38.02
CA TRP A 115 -15.27 -5.97 36.69
C TRP A 115 -16.31 -6.61 35.79
N GLY A 116 -16.56 -5.99 34.64
CA GLY A 116 -17.21 -6.64 33.51
C GLY A 116 -16.19 -7.50 32.78
N ASN A 117 -16.48 -8.78 32.56
CA ASN A 117 -15.57 -9.73 31.89
C ASN A 117 -16.04 -10.03 30.47
N LEU A 118 -15.09 -10.17 29.55
CA LEU A 118 -15.34 -10.77 28.24
C LEU A 118 -15.82 -12.22 28.42
N LYS A 119 -16.83 -12.61 27.64
CA LYS A 119 -17.31 -14.00 27.65
C LYS A 119 -16.35 -14.89 26.88
N GLY A 120 -15.74 -15.84 27.57
CA GLY A 120 -14.76 -16.75 26.98
C GLY A 120 -13.42 -16.07 26.69
N PHE A 121 -12.56 -16.79 25.99
CA PHE A 121 -11.22 -16.31 25.66
C PHE A 121 -11.17 -15.65 24.28
N PHE A 122 -10.34 -14.61 24.17
CA PHE A 122 -9.92 -14.07 22.89
C PHE A 122 -8.56 -14.65 22.49
N ASN A 123 -8.42 -15.06 21.23
CA ASN A 123 -7.12 -15.39 20.66
C ASN A 123 -7.02 -14.71 19.29
N ARG A 124 -5.93 -14.00 19.02
CA ARG A 124 -5.73 -13.28 17.75
C ARG A 124 -5.87 -14.15 16.51
N VAL A 125 -5.73 -15.48 16.61
CA VAL A 125 -6.01 -16.44 15.53
C VAL A 125 -7.44 -16.33 14.98
N THR A 126 -8.40 -15.85 15.78
CA THR A 126 -9.80 -15.69 15.39
C THR A 126 -10.07 -14.40 14.60
N THR A 127 -9.05 -13.56 14.38
CA THR A 127 -9.18 -12.34 13.55
C THR A 127 -9.78 -12.65 12.18
N SER A 128 -10.58 -11.71 11.68
CA SER A 128 -10.95 -11.68 10.26
C SER A 128 -9.78 -11.16 9.44
N LEU A 129 -9.45 -11.82 8.33
CA LEU A 129 -8.44 -11.37 7.38
C LEU A 129 -9.11 -10.98 6.07
N THR A 130 -8.78 -9.80 5.57
CA THR A 130 -9.31 -9.27 4.31
C THR A 130 -8.25 -9.34 3.21
N PRO A 131 -8.66 -9.50 1.93
CA PRO A 131 -7.74 -9.39 0.81
C PRO A 131 -7.15 -7.97 0.74
N PRO A 132 -5.92 -7.83 0.20
CA PRO A 132 -5.32 -6.51 0.04
C PRO A 132 -6.04 -5.72 -1.04
N LEU A 133 -6.15 -4.40 -0.86
CA LEU A 133 -6.44 -3.53 -2.00
C LEU A 133 -5.25 -3.59 -2.95
N MET A 134 -5.55 -3.82 -4.23
CA MET A 134 -4.57 -4.05 -5.27
C MET A 134 -4.87 -3.17 -6.48
N LYS A 135 -3.82 -2.70 -7.13
CA LYS A 135 -3.88 -1.99 -8.40
C LYS A 135 -2.86 -2.58 -9.37
N VAL A 136 -3.32 -2.93 -10.56
CA VAL A 136 -2.49 -3.53 -11.61
C VAL A 136 -2.23 -2.50 -12.70
N ILE A 137 -0.96 -2.26 -13.02
CA ILE A 137 -0.49 -1.27 -13.99
C ILE A 137 0.42 -1.96 -15.00
N THR A 138 0.45 -1.45 -16.24
CA THR A 138 1.42 -1.85 -17.26
C THR A 138 2.41 -0.72 -17.49
N ASP A 139 3.70 -1.01 -17.40
CA ASP A 139 4.78 -0.09 -17.77
C ASP A 139 5.62 -0.70 -18.90
N GLY A 140 5.31 -0.32 -20.14
CA GLY A 140 5.86 -0.95 -21.33
C GLY A 140 5.55 -2.45 -21.36
N TYR A 141 6.60 -3.27 -21.25
CA TYR A 141 6.48 -4.73 -21.20
C TYR A 141 6.39 -5.27 -19.77
N HIS A 142 6.27 -4.43 -18.74
CA HIS A 142 6.25 -4.88 -17.36
C HIS A 142 4.84 -4.85 -16.75
N LEU A 143 4.49 -5.94 -16.05
CA LEU A 143 3.32 -6.00 -15.19
C LEU A 143 3.71 -5.50 -13.80
N LEU A 144 3.08 -4.42 -13.34
CA LEU A 144 3.28 -3.85 -12.00
C LEU A 144 2.04 -4.12 -11.15
N VAL A 145 2.26 -4.62 -9.93
CA VAL A 145 1.20 -4.89 -8.95
C VAL A 145 1.49 -4.08 -7.70
N GLU A 146 0.70 -3.03 -7.50
CA GLU A 146 0.72 -2.21 -6.29
C GLU A 146 -0.27 -2.80 -5.27
N LEU A 147 0.17 -2.96 -4.03
CA LEU A 147 -0.62 -3.48 -2.92
C LEU A 147 -0.67 -2.43 -1.81
N GLU A 148 -1.82 -2.32 -1.15
CA GLU A 148 -1.96 -1.51 0.07
C GLU A 148 -1.04 -2.03 1.18
N ASP A 149 -0.41 -1.10 1.89
CA ASP A 149 0.36 -1.42 3.09
C ASP A 149 -0.59 -1.75 4.25
N MET A 150 -0.61 -3.02 4.63
CA MET A 150 -1.43 -3.53 5.74
C MET A 150 -0.64 -3.64 7.04
N GLY A 151 0.65 -3.27 7.04
CA GLY A 151 1.55 -3.35 8.17
C GLY A 151 2.48 -4.59 8.16
N PRO A 152 3.46 -4.62 9.06
CA PRO A 152 4.58 -5.57 9.02
C PRO A 152 4.20 -7.03 9.30
N ALA A 153 3.02 -7.28 9.87
CA ALA A 153 2.52 -8.63 10.12
C ALA A 153 2.05 -9.35 8.84
N PHE A 154 1.90 -8.62 7.73
CA PHE A 154 1.32 -9.12 6.50
C PHE A 154 2.36 -9.46 5.45
N GLN A 155 2.25 -10.68 4.92
CA GLN A 155 2.85 -11.10 3.67
C GLN A 155 1.76 -11.21 2.60
N PHE A 156 2.14 -11.18 1.33
CA PHE A 156 1.20 -11.24 0.22
C PHE A 156 1.52 -12.39 -0.72
N CYS A 157 0.49 -13.11 -1.12
CA CYS A 157 0.56 -14.13 -2.15
C CYS A 157 -0.11 -13.57 -3.40
N VAL A 158 0.70 -13.17 -4.38
CA VAL A 158 0.21 -12.68 -5.68
C VAL A 158 0.19 -13.84 -6.67
N VAL A 159 -0.91 -13.98 -7.40
CA VAL A 159 -1.07 -14.97 -8.48
C VAL A 159 -1.44 -14.22 -9.75
N TYR A 160 -0.68 -14.42 -10.81
CA TYR A 160 -0.96 -13.84 -12.13
C TYR A 160 -0.93 -14.89 -13.22
N TRP A 161 -1.70 -14.69 -14.28
CA TRP A 161 -1.74 -15.62 -15.40
C TRP A 161 -2.10 -14.89 -16.69
N LYS A 162 -1.68 -15.49 -17.81
CA LYS A 162 -2.12 -15.09 -19.15
C LYS A 162 -3.52 -15.66 -19.37
N LYS A 163 -4.46 -14.84 -19.83
CA LYS A 163 -5.82 -15.27 -20.13
C LYS A 163 -5.80 -16.40 -21.16
N GLY A 164 -6.37 -17.56 -20.81
CA GLY A 164 -6.32 -18.79 -21.61
C GLY A 164 -5.22 -19.79 -21.24
N GLN A 165 -4.30 -19.44 -20.33
CA GLN A 165 -3.25 -20.34 -19.81
C GLN A 165 -3.11 -20.15 -18.29
N GLU A 166 -3.98 -20.80 -17.52
CA GLU A 166 -4.15 -20.63 -16.06
C GLU A 166 -2.98 -21.15 -15.18
N SER A 167 -1.86 -21.60 -15.77
CA SER A 167 -0.91 -22.51 -15.10
C SER A 167 0.44 -21.93 -14.64
N ARG A 168 0.57 -20.62 -14.35
CA ARG A 168 1.83 -20.09 -13.77
C ARG A 168 1.58 -19.35 -12.46
N VAL A 169 1.74 -20.08 -11.35
CA VAL A 169 1.65 -19.53 -10.00
C VAL A 169 3.07 -19.17 -9.54
N LYS A 170 3.33 -17.90 -9.25
CA LYS A 170 4.58 -17.46 -8.63
C LYS A 170 4.27 -16.63 -7.40
N VAL A 171 4.57 -17.19 -6.22
CA VAL A 171 4.37 -16.58 -4.91
C VAL A 171 5.55 -15.65 -4.63
N SER A 172 5.29 -14.36 -4.43
CA SER A 172 6.34 -13.38 -4.04
C SER A 172 5.76 -12.36 -3.08
N SER A 173 6.47 -12.13 -1.98
CA SER A 173 6.30 -10.96 -1.13
C SER A 173 7.04 -9.79 -1.79
N VAL A 174 6.32 -8.72 -2.14
CA VAL A 174 6.87 -7.44 -2.66
C VAL A 174 7.12 -7.43 -4.18
N PHE A 175 6.44 -6.49 -4.87
CA PHE A 175 6.64 -6.00 -6.25
C PHE A 175 7.19 -7.02 -7.26
N HIS A 176 6.30 -7.72 -7.96
CA HIS A 176 6.71 -8.59 -9.06
C HIS A 176 6.73 -7.83 -10.39
N LEU A 177 7.92 -7.67 -10.97
CA LEU A 177 8.12 -7.18 -12.33
C LEU A 177 8.31 -8.39 -13.25
N ASP A 178 7.27 -8.77 -14.02
CA ASP A 178 7.45 -9.77 -15.08
C ASP A 178 7.37 -9.14 -16.46
N THR A 179 8.07 -9.73 -17.42
CA THR A 179 8.03 -9.29 -18.81
C THR A 179 6.84 -9.94 -19.52
N MET A 180 5.89 -9.12 -19.94
CA MET A 180 4.67 -9.49 -20.65
C MET A 180 4.94 -9.64 -22.15
N GLU A 181 4.29 -10.62 -22.77
CA GLU A 181 4.17 -10.70 -24.23
C GLU A 181 3.14 -9.67 -24.68
N ALA A 182 3.40 -8.95 -25.79
CA ALA A 182 2.46 -7.95 -26.32
C ALA A 182 1.18 -8.60 -26.89
N GLY A 183 0.01 -8.04 -26.57
CA GLY A 183 -1.28 -8.48 -27.11
C GLY A 183 -2.25 -9.17 -26.14
N PRO A 184 -1.87 -10.22 -25.38
CA PRO A 184 -2.79 -10.93 -24.49
C PRO A 184 -3.16 -10.14 -23.24
N ASP A 185 -4.29 -10.52 -22.64
CA ASP A 185 -4.71 -10.04 -21.33
C ASP A 185 -3.97 -10.85 -20.25
N TYR A 186 -3.44 -10.17 -19.23
CA TYR A 186 -2.89 -10.76 -18.03
C TYR A 186 -3.80 -10.42 -16.86
N CYS A 187 -4.16 -11.44 -16.09
CA CYS A 187 -5.02 -11.30 -14.92
C CYS A 187 -4.21 -11.55 -13.65
N VAL A 188 -4.53 -10.81 -12.59
CA VAL A 188 -3.86 -10.88 -11.29
C VAL A 188 -4.91 -10.94 -10.19
N LYS A 189 -4.62 -11.71 -9.15
CA LYS A 189 -5.31 -11.67 -7.85
C LYS A 189 -4.29 -11.82 -6.72
N ALA A 190 -4.59 -11.26 -5.56
CA ALA A 190 -3.71 -11.32 -4.41
C ALA A 190 -4.49 -11.73 -3.15
N GLN A 191 -3.83 -12.38 -2.21
CA GLN A 191 -4.37 -12.60 -0.87
C GLN A 191 -3.33 -12.25 0.18
N THR A 192 -3.77 -11.93 1.38
CA THR A 192 -2.88 -11.74 2.52
C THR A 192 -2.55 -13.08 3.17
N TYR A 193 -1.37 -13.15 3.78
CA TYR A 193 -0.91 -14.24 4.63
C TYR A 193 -0.29 -13.65 5.91
N VAL A 194 -0.69 -14.20 7.06
CA VAL A 194 -0.17 -13.80 8.36
C VAL A 194 0.50 -15.01 8.99
N GLU A 195 1.83 -14.99 9.04
CA GLU A 195 2.67 -16.11 9.48
C GLU A 195 2.41 -16.48 10.95
N VAL A 196 2.29 -15.49 11.84
CA VAL A 196 2.12 -15.70 13.29
C VAL A 196 0.83 -16.43 13.70
N ILE A 197 -0.16 -16.48 12.81
CA ILE A 197 -1.40 -17.25 12.99
C ILE A 197 -1.57 -18.32 11.90
N ASN A 198 -0.64 -18.42 10.95
CA ASN A 198 -0.67 -19.30 9.80
C ASN A 198 -2.03 -19.30 9.05
N ARG A 199 -2.57 -18.10 8.79
CA ARG A 199 -3.85 -17.94 8.07
C ARG A 199 -3.69 -17.00 6.87
N SER A 200 -4.51 -17.25 5.86
CA SER A 200 -4.65 -16.39 4.68
C SER A 200 -6.04 -15.78 4.62
N SER A 201 -6.17 -14.62 3.98
CA SER A 201 -7.48 -14.11 3.55
C SER A 201 -8.01 -14.89 2.34
N SER A 202 -9.25 -14.59 1.95
CA SER A 202 -9.70 -14.86 0.58
C SER A 202 -8.85 -14.08 -0.44
N PHE A 203 -8.92 -14.50 -1.70
CA PHE A 203 -8.35 -13.73 -2.80
C PHE A 203 -9.13 -12.44 -3.06
N SER A 204 -8.40 -11.41 -3.48
CA SER A 204 -8.95 -10.18 -4.03
C SER A 204 -9.74 -10.46 -5.30
N GLN A 205 -10.55 -9.47 -5.71
CA GLN A 205 -11.14 -9.50 -7.04
C GLN A 205 -10.03 -9.54 -8.10
N THR A 206 -10.23 -10.37 -9.13
CA THR A 206 -9.31 -10.48 -10.26
C THR A 206 -9.31 -9.18 -11.06
N GLN A 207 -8.13 -8.61 -11.31
CA GLN A 207 -7.94 -7.48 -12.22
C GLN A 207 -7.15 -7.92 -13.44
N CYS A 208 -7.60 -7.55 -14.63
CA CYS A 208 -6.93 -7.91 -15.87
C CYS A 208 -6.50 -6.67 -16.66
N VAL A 209 -5.28 -6.69 -17.18
CA VAL A 209 -4.71 -5.63 -18.02
C VAL A 209 -4.23 -6.21 -19.33
N ARG A 210 -4.34 -5.43 -20.41
CA ARG A 210 -3.84 -5.82 -21.73
C ARG A 210 -2.38 -5.42 -21.85
N ALA A 211 -1.51 -6.34 -22.27
CA ALA A 211 -0.11 -6.05 -22.50
C ALA A 211 0.05 -5.04 -23.65
N GLN A 212 0.52 -3.84 -23.33
CA GLN A 212 0.74 -2.79 -24.31
C GLN A 212 2.11 -3.02 -24.97
N GLY A 213 2.12 -3.59 -26.17
CA GLY A 213 3.32 -3.58 -26.99
C GLY A 213 3.70 -2.14 -27.31
N ASN A 214 4.99 -1.81 -27.35
CA ASN A 214 5.47 -0.49 -27.78
C ASN A 214 4.72 -0.07 -29.04
N SER A 215 3.82 0.91 -28.88
CA SER A 215 3.25 1.62 -30.00
C SER A 215 4.42 2.39 -30.58
N ARG A 216 5.06 1.82 -31.62
CA ARG A 216 6.03 2.55 -32.43
C ARG A 216 5.34 3.86 -32.79
N PRO A 217 5.81 5.04 -32.32
CA PRO A 217 5.29 6.26 -32.87
C PRO A 217 5.69 6.20 -34.35
N SER A 218 4.70 6.11 -35.22
CA SER A 218 4.91 6.16 -36.66
C SER A 218 5.27 7.59 -37.01
N PHE A 219 6.43 8.05 -36.55
CA PHE A 219 7.06 9.24 -37.07
C PHE A 219 7.57 8.86 -38.46
N LEU A 220 6.68 8.97 -39.45
CA LEU A 220 7.10 9.28 -40.80
C LEU A 220 7.64 10.72 -40.74
N PHE A 221 8.87 10.88 -40.24
CA PHE A 221 9.59 12.13 -40.34
C PHE A 221 9.67 12.48 -41.83
N PRO A 222 9.11 13.62 -42.28
CA PRO A 222 9.17 14.01 -43.69
C PRO A 222 10.54 14.61 -43.99
N TRP A 223 11.62 13.87 -43.75
CA TRP A 223 12.95 14.28 -44.22
C TRP A 223 13.01 14.28 -45.76
N SER A 224 12.11 13.54 -46.41
CA SER A 224 12.00 13.47 -47.87
C SER A 224 11.45 14.75 -48.50
N THR A 225 10.64 15.56 -47.81
CA THR A 225 10.09 16.80 -48.41
C THR A 225 11.04 17.98 -48.29
N VAL A 226 11.86 18.02 -47.23
CA VAL A 226 12.86 19.10 -47.04
C VAL A 226 14.00 18.97 -48.06
N ALA A 227 14.46 17.75 -48.34
CA ALA A 227 15.52 17.51 -49.34
C ALA A 227 15.10 17.94 -50.77
N ALA A 228 13.83 17.78 -51.12
CA ALA A 228 13.30 18.12 -52.44
C ALA A 228 13.30 19.63 -52.73
N LEU A 229 13.28 20.48 -51.71
CA LEU A 229 13.33 21.94 -51.87
C LEU A 229 14.74 22.51 -51.71
N THR A 230 15.58 21.89 -50.87
CA THR A 230 16.96 22.37 -50.65
C THR A 230 17.88 22.05 -51.83
N LEU A 231 17.73 20.90 -52.48
CA LEU A 231 18.58 20.50 -53.61
C LEU A 231 18.43 21.42 -54.84
N PRO A 232 17.22 21.76 -55.32
CA PRO A 232 17.05 22.68 -56.44
C PRO A 232 17.53 24.10 -56.14
N PHE A 233 17.38 24.55 -54.89
CA PHE A 233 17.83 25.87 -54.47
C PHE A 233 19.37 25.97 -54.42
N LEU A 234 20.03 24.93 -53.93
CA LEU A 234 21.49 24.84 -53.93
C LEU A 234 22.05 24.72 -55.34
N THR A 235 21.44 23.91 -56.22
CA THR A 235 21.86 23.81 -57.63
C THR A 235 21.63 25.12 -58.39
N TRP A 236 20.54 25.83 -58.13
CA TRP A 236 20.32 27.17 -58.69
C TRP A 236 21.39 28.17 -58.26
N LYS A 237 21.74 28.18 -56.96
CA LYS A 237 22.78 29.06 -56.41
C LYS A 237 24.16 28.72 -56.99
N THR A 238 24.52 27.45 -57.13
CA THR A 238 25.80 27.05 -57.72
C THR A 238 25.85 27.37 -59.22
N CYS A 239 24.78 27.16 -59.99
CA CYS A 239 24.70 27.58 -61.39
C CYS A 239 24.89 29.10 -61.58
N LYS A 240 24.27 29.92 -60.71
CA LYS A 240 24.50 31.38 -60.70
C LYS A 240 25.95 31.74 -60.43
N ILE A 241 26.64 31.03 -59.54
CA ILE A 241 28.06 31.27 -59.22
C ILE A 241 28.95 30.87 -60.40
N PHE A 242 28.69 29.74 -61.07
CA PHE A 242 29.46 29.31 -62.24
C PHE A 242 29.31 30.24 -63.45
N GLN A 243 28.17 30.91 -63.63
CA GLN A 243 28.01 31.95 -64.65
C GLN A 243 28.96 33.14 -64.46
N TYR A 244 29.35 33.46 -63.23
CA TYR A 244 30.34 34.50 -62.94
C TYR A 244 31.79 34.03 -63.12
N SER A 245 32.05 32.71 -63.12
CA SER A 245 33.40 32.15 -63.29
C SER A 245 33.77 31.89 -64.75
N CYS A 246 32.81 31.59 -65.64
CA CYS A 246 33.11 31.24 -67.04
C CYS A 246 33.31 32.43 -67.98
N CYS A 247 32.98 33.66 -67.57
CA CYS A 247 33.26 34.88 -68.32
C CYS A 247 33.64 36.03 -67.36
N PRO A 248 34.90 36.12 -66.89
CA PRO A 248 35.35 37.28 -66.15
C PRO A 248 35.41 38.48 -67.11
N VAL A 249 34.76 39.60 -66.74
CA VAL A 249 34.79 40.86 -67.52
C VAL A 249 36.18 41.55 -67.43
N ALA A 250 37.14 40.98 -66.69
CA ALA A 250 38.51 41.49 -66.57
C ALA A 250 39.55 40.39 -66.80
N VAL A 251 40.58 40.71 -67.59
CA VAL A 251 41.72 39.84 -67.90
C VAL A 251 42.49 39.54 -66.61
N LEU A 252 42.58 38.26 -66.26
CA LEU A 252 43.16 37.77 -65.01
C LEU A 252 44.65 37.39 -65.22
N PRO A 253 45.57 37.72 -64.31
CA PRO A 253 46.99 37.36 -64.43
C PRO A 253 47.23 35.84 -64.31
N ASP A 254 48.25 35.33 -65.01
CA ASP A 254 48.56 33.90 -65.22
C ASP A 254 48.74 33.03 -63.96
N THR A 255 48.77 33.62 -62.77
CA THR A 255 48.94 32.90 -61.50
C THR A 255 47.64 32.29 -60.95
N LEU A 256 46.46 32.71 -61.45
CA LEU A 256 45.16 32.20 -60.99
C LEU A 256 44.59 31.04 -61.84
N VAL A 257 45.17 30.78 -63.02
CA VAL A 257 44.72 29.67 -63.90
C VAL A 257 45.04 28.31 -63.28
N SER A 258 46.14 28.20 -62.52
CA SER A 258 46.55 26.94 -61.88
C SER A 258 45.64 26.50 -60.73
N PHE A 259 45.00 27.43 -60.02
CA PHE A 259 44.13 27.11 -58.88
C PHE A 259 42.80 26.46 -59.30
N PHE A 260 42.23 26.86 -60.45
CA PHE A 260 40.97 26.30 -60.92
C PHE A 260 41.12 24.89 -61.52
N THR A 261 42.28 24.56 -62.10
CA THR A 261 42.53 23.21 -62.66
C THR A 261 42.63 22.16 -61.55
N VAL A 262 43.21 22.49 -60.40
CA VAL A 262 43.33 21.58 -59.25
C VAL A 262 41.97 21.28 -58.63
N LEU A 263 41.06 22.26 -58.56
CA LEU A 263 39.74 22.08 -57.93
C LEU A 263 38.80 21.18 -58.76
N TYR A 264 38.88 21.21 -60.09
CA TYR A 264 38.08 20.34 -60.96
C TYR A 264 38.52 18.86 -60.94
N CYS A 265 39.81 18.58 -60.73
CA CYS A 265 40.29 17.20 -60.57
C CYS A 265 39.80 16.55 -59.27
N PHE A 266 39.65 17.30 -58.18
CA PHE A 266 39.16 16.76 -56.91
C PHE A 266 37.66 16.44 -56.91
N LEU A 267 36.85 17.19 -57.68
CA LEU A 267 35.40 16.95 -57.78
C LEU A 267 35.03 15.82 -58.76
N GLY A 268 35.90 15.49 -59.72
CA GLY A 268 35.69 14.37 -60.66
C GLY A 268 35.88 12.98 -60.05
N CYS A 269 36.58 12.86 -58.91
CA CYS A 269 36.92 11.57 -58.30
C CYS A 269 35.86 11.00 -57.34
N TRP A 270 34.77 11.72 -57.03
CA TRP A 270 33.72 11.26 -56.11
C TRP A 270 32.46 10.70 -56.79
N VAL A 271 32.33 10.80 -58.13
CA VAL A 271 31.11 10.40 -58.85
C VAL A 271 31.18 8.98 -59.47
N VAL A 272 32.31 8.27 -59.36
CA VAL A 272 32.51 6.99 -60.10
C VAL A 272 32.53 5.71 -59.23
N THR A 273 32.45 5.79 -57.88
CA THR A 273 32.41 4.56 -57.04
C THR A 273 31.09 4.37 -56.31
N GLY A 274 30.02 4.08 -57.06
CA GLY A 274 28.72 3.79 -56.48
C GLY A 274 27.78 3.03 -57.42
N SER A 275 28.08 1.77 -57.73
CA SER A 275 27.05 0.75 -58.01
C SER A 275 27.62 -0.67 -58.16
N TRP A 276 26.86 -1.63 -57.66
CA TRP A 276 26.75 -3.04 -58.08
C TRP A 276 27.54 -4.13 -57.32
N GLY A 277 26.79 -4.96 -56.58
CA GLY A 277 27.26 -6.27 -56.11
C GLY A 277 26.24 -7.00 -55.24
N GLY A 278 25.20 -7.58 -55.86
CA GLY A 278 24.27 -8.48 -55.17
C GLY A 278 24.92 -9.81 -54.81
N GLN A 279 24.69 -10.30 -53.59
CA GLN A 279 25.14 -11.61 -53.14
C GLN A 279 24.00 -12.64 -53.20
N LYS A 280 24.25 -13.71 -53.95
CA LYS A 280 23.43 -14.90 -54.14
C LYS A 280 23.53 -15.86 -52.95
N LYS A 281 22.44 -16.60 -52.73
CA LYS A 281 22.34 -17.88 -52.01
C LYS A 281 23.48 -18.85 -52.35
N GLN A 282 23.92 -19.63 -51.37
CA GLN A 282 24.58 -20.93 -51.58
C GLN A 282 24.07 -21.97 -50.58
N THR A 283 23.64 -23.10 -51.15
CA THR A 283 23.23 -24.36 -50.52
C THR A 283 24.37 -25.38 -50.66
N HIS A 284 24.51 -26.21 -49.62
CA HIS A 284 25.09 -27.57 -49.55
C HIS A 284 26.48 -27.87 -50.13
N ALA A 285 27.36 -28.31 -49.23
CA ALA A 285 27.95 -29.66 -49.24
C ALA A 285 27.86 -30.23 -47.81
#